data_AF-A0A848TL41-F1
#
_entry.id   AF-A0A848TL41-F1
#
_cell.length_a   1.000
_cell.length_b   1.000
_cell.length_c   1.000
_cell.angle_alpha   90.00
_cell.angle_beta   90.00
_cell.angle_gamma   90.00
#
_symmetry.space_group_name_H-M   'P 1'
#
loop_
_entity.id
_entity.type
_entity.pdbx_description
1 polymer ?
#
loop_
_entity_poly.entity_id
_entity_poly.type
_entity_poly.pdbx_seq_one_letter_code
_entity_poly.pdbx_strand_id
1 'polypeptide(L)' 'MSGVLTRIERHPIKSHGRETLSRTEVRSGRTLPWDRHWAVLHEAATVDGSEWVPCAN' A
#
# COMPACT_ATOMS: atom_id res chain seq x y z
N MET A 1 -7.70 16.79 -22.21
CA MET A 1 -8.75 16.14 -21.42
C MET A 1 -8.61 16.58 -19.97
N SER A 2 -9.71 16.88 -19.29
CA SER A 2 -9.75 17.13 -17.85
C SER A 2 -10.65 16.09 -17.17
N GLY A 3 -10.38 15.81 -15.90
CA GLY A 3 -11.16 14.88 -15.09
C GLY A 3 -11.26 15.38 -13.64
N VAL A 4 -12.26 14.89 -12.91
CA VAL A 4 -12.48 15.20 -11.49
C VAL A 4 -12.15 13.98 -10.66
N LEU A 5 -11.34 14.14 -9.62
CA LEU A 5 -11.00 13.08 -8.69
C LEU A 5 -12.22 12.74 -7.81
N THR A 6 -12.69 11.49 -7.85
CA THR A 6 -13.84 11.07 -7.04
C THR A 6 -13.44 10.67 -5.61
N ARG A 7 -12.31 9.99 -5.44
CA ARG A 7 -11.81 9.53 -4.13
C ARG A 7 -10.34 9.15 -4.18
N ILE A 8 -9.70 9.15 -3.01
CA ILE A 8 -8.36 8.61 -2.79
C ILE A 8 -8.52 7.40 -1.88
N GLU A 9 -8.02 6.24 -2.29
CA GLU A 9 -8.09 5.00 -1.51
C GLU A 9 -6.68 4.55 -1.18
N ARG A 10 -6.42 4.26 0.09
CA ARG A 10 -5.16 3.68 0.57
C ARG A 10 -5.41 2.26 1.06
N HIS A 11 -4.44 1.37 0.84
CA HIS A 11 -4.48 0.00 1.33
C HIS A 11 -3.32 -0.23 2.29
N PRO A 12 -3.48 0.00 3.61
CA PRO A 12 -2.33 -0.02 4.50
C PRO A 12 -1.70 -1.41 4.64
N ILE A 13 -2.53 -2.45 4.56
CA ILE A 13 -2.11 -3.85 4.57
C ILE A 13 -2.30 -4.44 3.16
N LYS A 14 -1.26 -5.09 2.62
CA LYS A 14 -1.30 -5.75 1.31
C LYS A 14 -2.51 -6.68 1.23
N SER A 15 -3.38 -6.41 0.25
CA SER A 15 -4.59 -7.19 -0.05
C SER A 15 -5.69 -7.21 1.04
N HIS A 16 -5.63 -6.33 2.05
CA HIS A 16 -6.61 -6.30 3.14
C HIS A 16 -7.20 -4.92 3.36
N GLY A 17 -8.52 -4.82 3.23
CA GLY A 17 -9.27 -3.60 3.49
C GLY A 17 -8.88 -2.41 2.61
N ARG A 18 -9.46 -1.25 2.90
CA ARG A 18 -9.07 0.05 2.34
C ARG A 18 -9.50 1.18 3.26
N GLU A 19 -8.85 2.32 3.11
CA GLU A 19 -9.19 3.56 3.80
C GLU A 19 -9.34 4.67 2.76
N THR A 20 -10.51 5.31 2.76
CA THR A 20 -10.75 6.49 1.93
C THR A 20 -10.13 7.72 2.58
N LEU A 21 -9.27 8.43 1.86
CA LEU A 21 -8.61 9.64 2.32
C LEU A 21 -9.27 10.89 1.75
N SER A 22 -9.39 11.94 2.57
CA SER A 22 -9.81 13.26 2.12
C SER A 22 -8.67 14.02 1.42
N ARG A 23 -7.43 13.76 1.81
CA ARG A 23 -6.21 14.36 1.25
C ARG A 23 -5.00 13.46 1.54
N THR A 24 -4.00 13.49 0.67
CA THR A 24 -2.67 12.94 0.92
C THR A 24 -1.61 13.79 0.22
N GLU A 25 -0.35 13.65 0.66
CA GLU A 25 0.80 14.17 -0.07
C GLU A 25 1.21 13.19 -1.17
N VAL A 26 1.60 13.73 -2.33
CA VAL A 26 2.18 12.97 -3.45
C VAL A 26 3.54 13.56 -3.76
N ARG A 27 4.59 12.73 -3.68
CA ARG A 27 5.97 13.12 -4.02
C ARG A 27 6.49 12.23 -5.14
N SER A 28 7.25 12.82 -6.06
CA SER A 28 7.88 12.06 -7.14
C SER A 28 8.78 10.95 -6.58
N GLY A 29 8.69 9.74 -7.15
CA GLY A 29 9.49 8.58 -6.73
C GLY A 29 9.15 8.04 -5.34
N ARG A 30 7.95 8.35 -4.80
CA ARG A 30 7.48 7.84 -3.51
C ARG A 30 6.10 7.21 -3.65
N THR A 31 5.83 6.21 -2.82
CA THR A 31 4.47 5.69 -2.60
C THR A 31 3.65 6.66 -1.77
N LEU A 32 2.33 6.51 -1.77
CA LEU A 32 1.49 7.24 -0.83
C LEU A 32 1.91 6.86 0.61
N PRO A 33 1.94 7.81 1.56
CA PRO A 33 2.21 7.51 2.95
C PRO A 33 1.30 6.39 3.46
N TRP A 34 1.92 5.35 4.03
CA TRP A 34 1.27 4.14 4.53
C TRP A 34 0.63 3.23 3.49
N ASP A 35 0.81 3.44 2.19
CA ASP A 35 0.31 2.50 1.18
C ASP A 35 1.09 1.19 1.19
N ARG A 36 0.38 0.08 1.37
CA ARG A 36 0.88 -1.30 1.45
C ARG A 36 2.09 -1.44 2.39
N HIS A 37 2.07 -0.69 3.47
CA HIS A 37 3.15 -0.64 4.44
C HIS A 37 3.31 -1.94 5.22
N TRP A 38 2.21 -2.69 5.37
CA TRP A 38 2.20 -3.99 6.04
C TRP A 38 1.80 -5.10 5.09
N ALA A 39 2.16 -6.33 5.45
CA ALA A 39 1.66 -7.55 4.86
C ALA A 39 1.50 -8.62 5.95
N VAL A 40 0.62 -9.58 5.73
CA VAL A 40 0.47 -10.75 6.60
C VAL A 40 1.29 -11.89 5.99
N LEU A 41 2.21 -12.46 6.77
CA LEU A 41 2.95 -13.65 6.39
C LEU A 41 2.13 -14.89 6.71
N HIS A 42 2.17 -15.87 5.80
CA HIS A 42 1.63 -17.20 6.04
C HIS A 42 2.76 -18.17 6.40
N GLU A 43 2.42 -19.36 6.90
CA GLU A 43 3.39 -20.36 7.37
C GLU A 43 4.39 -20.81 6.31
N ALA A 44 3.99 -20.86 5.03
CA ALA A 44 4.90 -21.21 3.93
C ALA A 44 5.79 -20.05 3.44
N ALA A 45 5.78 -18.88 4.09
CA ALA A 45 6.59 -17.75 3.66
C ALA A 45 8.07 -18.03 3.95
N THR A 46 8.94 -17.75 2.99
CA THR A 46 10.40 -17.94 3.14
C THR A 46 11.11 -16.76 3.79
N VAL A 47 10.34 -15.79 4.31
CA VAL A 47 10.84 -14.56 4.91
C VAL A 47 10.45 -14.52 6.38
N ASP A 48 11.33 -14.02 7.23
CA ASP A 48 11.14 -14.01 8.69
C ASP A 48 10.40 -12.75 9.20
N GLY A 49 10.10 -11.80 8.30
CA GLY A 49 9.42 -10.55 8.62
C GLY A 49 10.30 -9.50 9.29
N SER A 50 11.63 -9.71 9.37
CA SER A 50 12.58 -8.72 9.89
C SER A 50 12.75 -7.53 8.95
N GLU A 51 12.62 -7.75 7.65
CA GLU A 51 12.74 -6.74 6.61
C GLU A 51 11.63 -6.87 5.55
N TRP A 52 11.40 -5.78 4.83
CA TRP A 52 10.49 -5.81 3.70
C TRP A 52 11.14 -6.48 2.50
N VAL A 53 10.59 -7.61 2.07
CA VAL A 53 11.09 -8.37 0.91
C VAL A 53 10.12 -8.22 -0.26
N PRO A 54 10.60 -7.92 -1.49
CA PRO A 54 9.77 -7.94 -2.68
C PRO A 54 9.15 -9.33 -2.88
N CYS A 55 7.82 -9.37 -2.96
CA CYS A 55 7.09 -10.57 -3.33
C CYS A 55 6.73 -10.46 -4.82
N ALA A 56 7.39 -11.27 -5.65
CA ALA A 56 6.99 -11.47 -7.04
C ALA A 56 5.71 -12.31 -7.05
N ASN A 57 4.69 -11.85 -7.78
CA ASN A 57 3.50 -12.66 -8.07
C ASN A 57 3.81 -13.64 -9.21
#